data_AF-A0A7J0BYE4-F1
#
_entry.id   AF-A0A7J0BYE4-F1
#
_cell.length_a   1.000
_cell.length_b   1.000
_cell.length_c   1.000
_cell.angle_alpha   90.00
_cell.angle_beta   90.00
_cell.angle_gamma   90.00
#
_symmetry.space_group_name_H-M   'P 1'
#
loop_
_entity.id
_entity.type
_entity.pdbx_description
1 polymer ?
#
loop_
_entity_poly.entity_id
_entity_poly.type
_entity_poly.pdbx_seq_one_letter_code
_entity_poly.pdbx_strand_id
1 'polypeptide(L)'
;MHQTQYTSDELIRTFSALLDSYSFEHELAILGVKRHHLLKKRKAVREFSALFIALWGLALQKSFPAERDMVFDEFISRYSYSAKGSNKEVTLLLRSIEVYATLLQINRDKDFSEVARFVTDLLMEDSPARDRARLKTALGIRAMFNLIFDKLI
;
A
#
# COMPACT_ATOMS: atom_id res chain seq x y z
N MET A 1 -33.39 -6.88 -7.56
CA MET A 1 -32.07 -6.92 -6.89
C MET A 1 -31.18 -5.92 -7.60
N HIS A 2 -30.98 -4.72 -7.02
CA HIS A 2 -30.06 -3.74 -7.60
C HIS A 2 -28.64 -4.17 -7.24
N GLN A 3 -27.97 -4.88 -8.16
CA GLN A 3 -26.51 -4.93 -8.14
C GLN A 3 -26.04 -3.54 -8.53
N THR A 4 -25.60 -2.75 -7.55
CA THR A 4 -24.86 -1.52 -7.82
C THR A 4 -23.57 -1.94 -8.50
N GLN A 5 -23.56 -1.89 -9.83
CA GLN A 5 -22.35 -2.15 -10.61
C GLN A 5 -21.44 -0.94 -10.42
N TYR A 6 -20.55 -1.00 -9.42
CA TYR A 6 -19.55 0.05 -9.23
C TYR A 6 -18.76 0.20 -10.53
N THR A 7 -18.74 1.41 -11.07
CA THR A 7 -17.96 1.70 -12.28
C THR A 7 -16.47 1.74 -11.92
N SER A 8 -15.58 1.40 -12.87
CA SER A 8 -14.11 1.54 -12.70
C SER A 8 -13.76 2.93 -12.14
N ASP A 9 -14.43 3.95 -12.65
CA ASP A 9 -14.26 5.34 -12.24
C ASP A 9 -14.60 5.60 -10.77
N GLU A 10 -15.67 5.01 -10.24
CA GLU A 10 -16.05 5.16 -8.83
C GLU A 10 -15.05 4.46 -7.91
N LEU A 11 -14.59 3.25 -8.27
CA LEU A 11 -13.58 2.52 -7.51
C LEU A 11 -12.28 3.30 -7.44
N ILE A 12 -11.82 3.83 -8.58
CA ILE A 12 -10.62 4.65 -8.70
C ILE A 12 -10.76 5.94 -7.89
N ARG A 13 -11.88 6.66 -8.01
CA ARG A 13 -12.11 7.92 -7.27
C ARG A 13 -12.14 7.69 -5.77
N THR A 14 -12.82 6.64 -5.33
CA THR A 14 -12.93 6.28 -3.91
C THR A 14 -11.56 5.92 -3.35
N PHE A 15 -10.79 5.11 -4.08
CA PHE A 15 -9.44 4.74 -3.64
C PHE A 15 -8.47 5.92 -3.65
N SER A 16 -8.49 6.77 -4.68
CA SER A 16 -7.66 7.99 -4.72
C SER A 16 -7.94 8.90 -3.53
N ALA A 17 -9.20 9.13 -3.17
CA ALA A 17 -9.57 9.92 -1.99
C ALA A 17 -9.08 9.26 -0.68
N LEU A 18 -9.17 7.92 -0.59
CA LEU A 18 -8.65 7.17 0.55
C LEU A 18 -7.13 7.32 0.66
N LEU A 19 -6.40 7.10 -0.44
CA LEU A 19 -4.94 7.22 -0.50
C LEU A 19 -4.47 8.63 -0.13
N ASP A 20 -5.13 9.67 -0.64
CA ASP A 20 -4.78 11.07 -0.36
C ASP A 20 -5.05 11.48 1.10
N SER A 21 -6.03 10.85 1.75
CA SER A 21 -6.40 11.15 3.14
C SER A 21 -5.67 10.28 4.18
N TYR A 22 -5.06 9.16 3.77
CA TYR A 22 -4.41 8.24 4.70
C TYR A 22 -3.11 8.82 5.27
N SER A 23 -2.97 8.76 6.60
CA SER A 23 -1.77 9.21 7.31
C SER A 23 -0.94 8.02 7.79
N PHE A 24 0.29 7.91 7.27
CA PHE A 24 1.23 6.84 7.64
C PHE A 24 1.98 7.09 8.97
N GLU A 25 1.56 8.06 9.80
CA GLU A 25 2.27 8.41 11.04
C GLU A 25 2.33 7.24 12.03
N HIS A 26 1.32 6.37 12.04
CA HIS A 26 1.31 5.18 12.89
C HIS A 26 2.41 4.18 12.48
N GLU A 27 2.49 3.89 11.19
CA GLU A 27 3.48 2.98 10.60
C GLU A 27 4.90 3.54 10.79
N LEU A 28 5.09 4.85 10.57
CA LEU A 28 6.36 5.51 10.82
C LEU A 28 6.79 5.42 12.30
N ALA A 29 5.85 5.54 13.23
CA ALA A 29 6.12 5.41 14.66
C ALA A 29 6.54 3.97 15.04
N ILE A 30 5.93 2.94 14.42
CA ILE A 30 6.34 1.53 14.61
C ILE A 30 7.81 1.33 14.22
N LEU A 31 8.24 1.96 13.12
CA LEU A 31 9.62 1.85 12.62
C LEU A 31 10.62 2.77 13.36
N GLY A 32 10.17 3.52 14.36
CA GLY A 32 11.01 4.49 15.08
C GLY A 32 11.49 5.65 14.20
N VAL A 33 10.79 5.97 13.11
CA VAL A 33 11.13 7.11 12.25
C VAL A 33 10.75 8.40 12.95
N LYS A 34 11.77 9.12 13.46
CA LYS A 34 11.59 10.40 14.15
C LYS A 34 11.34 11.55 13.16
N ARG A 35 10.70 12.63 13.65
CA ARG A 35 10.37 13.84 12.87
C ARG A 35 11.56 14.46 12.12
N HIS A 36 12.77 14.37 12.66
CA HIS A 36 13.97 14.97 12.05
C HIS A 36 14.63 14.11 10.96
N HIS A 37 14.21 12.86 10.75
CA HIS A 37 14.75 11.98 9.72
C HIS A 37 14.08 12.20 8.36
N LEU A 38 14.18 13.41 7.79
CA LEU A 38 13.42 13.81 6.59
C LEU A 38 13.57 12.83 5.41
N LEU A 39 14.79 12.40 5.09
CA LEU A 39 15.04 11.45 4.00
C LEU A 39 14.46 10.07 4.29
N LYS A 40 14.64 9.56 5.51
CA LYS A 40 14.09 8.27 5.95
C LYS A 40 12.57 8.30 5.96
N LYS A 41 11.97 9.41 6.40
CA LYS A 41 10.53 9.64 6.37
C LYS A 41 9.99 9.66 4.94
N ARG A 42 10.62 10.40 4.02
CA ARG A 42 10.23 10.40 2.60
C ARG A 42 10.31 9.01 1.98
N LYS A 43 11.39 8.25 2.24
CA LYS A 43 11.52 6.87 1.79
C LYS A 43 10.40 6.00 2.35
N ALA A 44 10.18 6.04 3.66
CA ALA A 44 9.18 5.20 4.33
C ALA A 44 7.75 5.53 3.87
N VAL A 45 7.39 6.82 3.72
CA VAL A 45 6.09 7.22 3.17
C VAL A 45 5.89 6.68 1.76
N ARG A 46 6.90 6.74 0.89
CA ARG A 46 6.83 6.15 -0.45
C ARG A 46 6.60 4.64 -0.39
N GLU A 47 7.37 3.91 0.43
CA GLU A 47 7.23 2.46 0.55
C GLU A 47 5.84 2.07 1.10
N PHE A 48 5.33 2.77 2.11
CA PHE A 48 3.99 2.50 2.62
C PHE A 48 2.88 2.90 1.64
N SER A 49 3.06 3.97 0.87
CA SER A 49 2.13 4.35 -0.20
C SER A 49 2.08 3.27 -1.29
N ALA A 50 3.24 2.76 -1.69
CA ALA A 50 3.34 1.66 -2.65
C ALA A 50 2.67 0.38 -2.13
N LEU A 51 2.91 0.03 -0.86
CA LEU A 51 2.25 -1.09 -0.21
C LEU A 51 0.73 -0.89 -0.13
N PHE A 52 0.26 0.31 0.21
CA PHE A 52 -1.17 0.63 0.27
C PHE A 52 -1.86 0.43 -1.08
N ILE A 53 -1.22 0.88 -2.16
CA ILE A 53 -1.69 0.65 -3.54
C ILE A 53 -1.68 -0.85 -3.88
N ALA A 54 -0.62 -1.58 -3.55
CA ALA A 54 -0.55 -3.02 -3.80
C ALA A 54 -1.64 -3.81 -3.02
N LEU A 55 -1.94 -3.41 -1.79
CA LEU A 55 -3.04 -3.97 -0.99
C LEU A 55 -4.40 -3.70 -1.61
N TRP A 56 -4.60 -2.53 -2.23
CA TRP A 56 -5.81 -2.26 -2.99
C TRP A 56 -5.94 -3.18 -4.21
N GLY A 57 -4.85 -3.42 -4.95
CA GLY A 57 -4.83 -4.43 -6.01
C GLY A 57 -5.19 -5.84 -5.54
N LEU A 58 -4.80 -6.21 -4.32
CA LEU A 58 -5.21 -7.47 -3.68
C LEU A 58 -6.69 -7.46 -3.28
N ALA A 59 -7.20 -6.35 -2.78
CA ALA A 59 -8.61 -6.20 -2.41
C ALA A 59 -9.53 -6.25 -3.65
N LEU A 60 -9.14 -5.58 -4.73
CA LEU A 60 -9.81 -5.69 -6.03
C LEU A 60 -9.83 -7.14 -6.54
N GLN A 61 -8.72 -7.88 -6.42
CA GLN A 61 -8.67 -9.28 -6.82
C GLN A 61 -9.67 -10.17 -6.08
N LYS A 62 -9.98 -9.81 -4.83
CA LYS A 62 -10.92 -10.54 -3.98
C LYS A 62 -12.38 -10.19 -4.27
N SER A 63 -12.68 -8.91 -4.51
CA SER A 63 -14.05 -8.42 -4.69
C SER A 63 -14.52 -8.38 -6.16
N PHE A 64 -13.61 -8.06 -7.08
CA PHE A 64 -13.87 -7.81 -8.50
C PHE A 64 -12.82 -8.51 -9.39
N PRO A 65 -12.70 -9.85 -9.35
CA PRO A 65 -11.62 -10.56 -10.02
C PRO A 65 -11.61 -10.41 -11.54
N ALA A 66 -12.75 -10.13 -12.18
CA ALA A 66 -12.85 -9.95 -13.63
C ALA A 66 -12.40 -8.54 -14.08
N GLU A 67 -12.64 -7.53 -13.26
CA GLU A 67 -12.32 -6.13 -13.53
C GLU A 67 -10.98 -5.70 -12.94
N ARG A 68 -10.38 -6.50 -12.05
CA ARG A 68 -9.19 -6.16 -11.27
C ARG A 68 -8.08 -5.55 -12.11
N ASP A 69 -7.67 -6.21 -13.19
CA ASP A 69 -6.53 -5.76 -14.00
C ASP A 69 -6.84 -4.44 -14.69
N MET A 70 -8.02 -4.34 -15.31
CA MET A 70 -8.47 -3.12 -15.98
C MET A 70 -8.51 -1.92 -15.02
N VAL A 71 -9.15 -2.08 -13.85
CA VAL A 71 -9.31 -1.01 -12.86
C VAL A 71 -7.96 -0.61 -12.25
N PHE A 72 -7.11 -1.59 -11.96
CA PHE A 72 -5.81 -1.33 -11.35
C PHE A 72 -4.84 -0.65 -12.33
N ASP A 73 -4.77 -1.12 -13.58
CA ASP A 73 -3.91 -0.52 -14.61
C ASP A 73 -4.36 0.89 -14.97
N GLU A 74 -5.67 1.12 -15.03
CA GLU A 74 -6.23 2.45 -15.23
C GLU A 74 -5.87 3.40 -14.09
N PHE A 75 -5.95 2.94 -12.83
CA PHE A 75 -5.48 3.71 -11.68
C PHE A 75 -3.98 4.06 -11.79
N ILE A 76 -3.13 3.07 -12.08
CA ILE A 76 -1.68 3.29 -12.20
C ILE A 76 -1.36 4.30 -13.30
N SER A 77 -2.02 4.20 -14.45
CA SER A 77 -1.91 5.15 -15.55
C SER A 77 -2.28 6.57 -15.12
N ARG A 78 -3.48 6.76 -14.52
CA ARG A 78 -3.95 8.07 -14.02
C ARG A 78 -3.04 8.64 -12.93
N TYR A 79 -2.58 7.80 -12.01
CA TYR A 79 -1.69 8.20 -10.92
C TYR A 79 -0.34 8.66 -11.48
N SER A 80 0.26 7.91 -12.40
CA SER A 80 1.54 8.25 -13.01
C SER A 80 1.52 9.58 -13.78
N TYR A 81 0.40 9.88 -14.44
CA TYR A 81 0.21 11.13 -15.19
C TYR A 81 -0.02 12.35 -14.30
N SER A 82 -0.68 12.16 -13.15
CA SER A 82 -1.08 13.25 -12.24
C SER A 82 -0.14 13.45 -11.03
N ALA A 83 0.81 12.54 -10.81
CA ALA A 83 1.70 12.58 -9.65
C ALA A 83 2.55 13.86 -9.62
N LYS A 84 2.48 14.59 -8.50
CA LYS A 84 3.18 15.89 -8.29
C LYS A 84 4.67 15.76 -7.91
N GLY A 85 5.31 14.66 -8.29
CA GLY A 85 6.70 14.34 -7.92
C GLY A 85 7.68 14.46 -9.08
N SER A 86 8.97 14.32 -8.79
CA SER A 86 9.95 14.13 -9.86
C SER A 86 9.69 12.79 -10.57
N ASN A 87 9.95 12.69 -11.87
CA ASN A 87 9.81 11.44 -12.64
C ASN A 87 10.50 10.25 -11.93
N LYS A 88 11.66 10.50 -11.31
CA LYS A 88 12.41 9.49 -10.55
C LYS A 88 11.63 8.97 -9.33
N GLU A 89 10.96 9.83 -8.58
CA GLU A 89 10.17 9.41 -7.41
C GLU A 89 8.96 8.60 -7.79
N VAL A 90 8.27 8.99 -8.87
CA VAL A 90 7.15 8.23 -9.43
C VAL A 90 7.63 6.86 -9.90
N THR A 91 8.74 6.78 -10.65
CA THR A 91 9.31 5.49 -11.07
C THR A 91 9.68 4.60 -9.88
N LEU A 92 10.24 5.17 -8.81
CA LEU A 92 10.57 4.39 -7.61
C LEU A 92 9.31 3.88 -6.91
N LEU A 93 8.25 4.68 -6.82
CA LEU A 93 6.98 4.24 -6.26
C LEU A 93 6.39 3.09 -7.07
N LEU A 94 6.31 3.22 -8.40
CA LEU A 94 5.76 2.19 -9.29
C LEU A 94 6.51 0.85 -9.15
N ARG A 95 7.84 0.89 -9.10
CA ARG A 95 8.66 -0.31 -8.83
C ARG A 95 8.36 -0.92 -7.46
N SER A 96 8.22 -0.10 -6.41
CA SER A 96 7.84 -0.61 -5.10
C SER A 96 6.45 -1.27 -5.13
N ILE A 97 5.49 -0.73 -5.88
CA ILE A 97 4.15 -1.32 -6.03
C ILE A 97 4.26 -2.74 -6.62
N GLU A 98 5.05 -2.92 -7.68
CA GLU A 98 5.29 -4.24 -8.29
C GLU A 98 5.94 -5.24 -7.32
N VAL A 99 6.93 -4.79 -6.55
CA VAL A 99 7.59 -5.60 -5.53
C VAL A 99 6.58 -6.06 -4.46
N TYR A 100 5.78 -5.14 -3.93
CA TYR A 100 4.78 -5.47 -2.93
C TYR A 100 3.66 -6.35 -3.49
N ALA A 101 3.20 -6.10 -4.71
CA ALA A 101 2.20 -6.93 -5.39
C ALA A 101 2.70 -8.38 -5.53
N THR A 102 3.97 -8.57 -5.87
CA THR A 102 4.62 -9.89 -5.96
C THR A 102 4.67 -10.59 -4.60
N LEU A 103 5.13 -9.89 -3.55
CA LEU A 103 5.19 -10.45 -2.19
C LEU A 103 3.80 -10.85 -1.67
N LEU A 104 2.78 -10.04 -1.97
CA LEU A 104 1.40 -10.32 -1.59
C LEU A 104 0.84 -11.56 -2.29
N GLN A 105 1.35 -12.00 -3.45
CA GLN A 105 0.86 -13.23 -4.09
C GLN A 105 1.19 -14.50 -3.31
N ILE A 106 2.25 -14.50 -2.48
CA ILE A 106 2.72 -15.68 -1.75
C ILE A 106 1.62 -16.19 -0.81
N ASN A 107 1.10 -15.31 0.05
CA ASN A 107 0.11 -15.66 1.08
C ASN A 107 -1.22 -14.91 0.94
N ARG A 108 -1.35 -14.03 -0.06
CA ARG A 108 -2.52 -13.17 -0.29
C ARG A 108 -2.88 -12.39 0.97
N ASP A 109 -4.13 -12.49 1.41
CA ASP A 109 -4.68 -11.82 2.59
C ASP A 109 -4.61 -12.68 3.87
N LYS A 110 -4.03 -13.89 3.80
CA LYS A 110 -3.97 -14.81 4.95
C LYS A 110 -2.85 -14.48 5.93
N ASP A 111 -1.72 -14.01 5.41
CA ASP A 111 -0.54 -13.71 6.22
C ASP A 111 0.32 -12.61 5.57
N PHE A 112 0.60 -11.56 6.35
CA PHE A 112 1.41 -10.41 5.94
C PHE A 112 2.82 -10.43 6.53
N SER A 113 3.23 -11.50 7.20
CA SER A 113 4.53 -11.61 7.88
C SER A 113 5.71 -11.42 6.92
N GLU A 114 5.61 -11.94 5.71
CA GLU A 114 6.66 -11.81 4.69
C GLU A 114 6.81 -10.37 4.18
N VAL A 115 5.67 -9.70 3.93
CA VAL A 115 5.65 -8.28 3.54
C VAL A 115 6.16 -7.40 4.68
N ALA A 116 5.77 -7.70 5.92
CA ALA A 116 6.23 -7.01 7.11
C ALA A 116 7.75 -7.17 7.32
N ARG A 117 8.27 -8.37 7.11
CA ARG A 117 9.71 -8.66 7.14
C ARG A 117 10.45 -7.83 6.09
N PHE A 118 9.99 -7.85 4.85
CA PHE A 118 10.60 -7.07 3.77
C PHE A 118 10.64 -5.56 4.07
N VAL A 119 9.50 -4.95 4.44
CA VAL A 119 9.44 -3.50 4.66
C VAL A 119 10.25 -3.06 5.88
N THR A 120 10.30 -3.87 6.94
CA THR A 120 11.13 -3.57 8.12
C THR A 120 12.60 -3.73 7.82
N ASP A 121 13.02 -4.74 7.05
CA ASP A 121 14.41 -4.90 6.62
C ASP A 121 14.87 -3.74 5.71
N LEU A 122 13.96 -3.21 4.91
CA LEU A 122 14.23 -2.09 4.02
C LEU A 122 14.36 -0.74 4.73
N LEU A 123 13.62 -0.55 5.83
CA LEU A 123 13.43 0.75 6.48
C LEU A 123 14.05 0.87 7.87
N MET A 124 14.40 -0.23 8.52
CA MET A 124 15.01 -0.25 9.84
C MET A 124 16.47 -0.69 9.77
N GLU A 125 17.28 -0.13 10.67
CA GLU A 125 18.61 -0.64 10.94
C GLU A 125 18.51 -1.91 11.77
N ASP A 126 19.58 -2.70 11.78
CA ASP A 126 19.55 -3.98 12.49
C ASP A 126 19.58 -3.70 13.99
N SER A 127 18.58 -4.25 14.70
CA SER A 127 18.39 -3.97 16.11
C SER A 127 17.48 -5.02 16.75
N PRO A 128 17.61 -5.26 18.07
CA PRO A 128 16.69 -6.13 18.80
C PRO A 128 15.23 -5.68 18.73
N ALA A 129 14.97 -4.41 18.41
CA ALA A 129 13.62 -3.87 18.25
C ALA A 129 12.96 -4.26 16.92
N ARG A 130 13.72 -4.77 15.94
CA ARG A 130 13.22 -5.07 14.59
C ARG A 130 12.17 -6.16 14.59
N ASP A 131 12.35 -7.23 15.37
CA ASP A 131 11.36 -8.33 15.43
C ASP A 131 10.02 -7.88 16.02
N ARG A 132 10.07 -7.04 17.06
CA ARG A 132 8.86 -6.42 17.59
C ARG A 132 8.19 -5.51 16.56
N ALA A 133 8.97 -4.74 15.83
CA ALA A 133 8.45 -3.87 14.77
C ALA A 133 7.86 -4.67 13.61
N ARG A 134 8.45 -5.81 13.23
CA ARG A 134 7.90 -6.75 12.23
C ARG A 134 6.50 -7.20 12.59
N LEU A 135 6.30 -7.68 13.81
CA LEU A 135 4.98 -8.12 14.29
C LEU A 135 3.95 -6.98 14.25
N LYS A 136 4.31 -5.81 14.78
CA LYS A 136 3.44 -4.63 14.74
C LYS A 136 3.12 -4.19 13.30
N THR A 137 4.11 -4.27 12.42
CA THR A 137 3.94 -3.91 11.01
C THR A 137 3.00 -4.89 10.31
N ALA A 138 3.10 -6.19 10.56
CA ALA A 138 2.16 -7.18 10.00
C ALA A 138 0.71 -6.91 10.42
N LEU A 139 0.49 -6.48 11.68
CA LEU A 139 -0.82 -6.05 12.17
C LEU A 139 -1.28 -4.75 11.51
N GLY A 140 -0.38 -3.78 11.34
CA GLY A 140 -0.67 -2.53 10.62
C GLY A 140 -1.07 -2.78 9.16
N ILE A 141 -0.37 -3.69 8.47
CA ILE A 141 -0.70 -4.09 7.09
C ILE A 141 -2.09 -4.71 7.02
N ARG A 142 -2.44 -5.57 7.97
CA ARG A 142 -3.79 -6.13 8.09
C ARG A 142 -4.85 -5.06 8.31
N ALA A 143 -4.57 -4.07 9.16
CA ALA A 143 -5.48 -2.96 9.40
C ALA A 143 -5.67 -2.10 8.14
N MET A 144 -4.59 -1.80 7.40
CA MET A 144 -4.64 -1.11 6.12
C MET A 144 -5.49 -1.89 5.09
N PHE A 145 -5.25 -3.20 4.96
CA PHE A 145 -6.02 -4.04 4.05
C PHE A 145 -7.52 -4.04 4.39
N ASN A 146 -7.88 -4.19 5.66
CA ASN A 146 -9.27 -4.15 6.08
C ASN A 146 -9.90 -2.78 5.81
N LEU A 147 -9.20 -1.68 6.12
CA LEU A 147 -9.68 -0.33 5.81
C LEU A 147 -9.96 -0.16 4.31
N ILE A 148 -9.06 -0.62 3.45
CA ILE A 148 -9.24 -0.55 2.00
C ILE A 148 -10.43 -1.41 1.57
N PHE A 149 -10.52 -2.63 2.08
CA PHE A 149 -11.60 -3.58 1.76
C PHE A 149 -12.98 -3.06 2.18
N ASP A 150 -13.08 -2.47 3.37
CA ASP A 150 -14.30 -1.86 3.90
C ASP A 150 -14.76 -0.63 3.09
N LYS A 151 -13.88 -0.03 2.28
CA LYS A 151 -14.21 1.08 1.38
C LYS A 151 -14.58 0.63 -0.04
N LEU A 152 -14.45 -0.66 -0.34
CA LEU A 152 -14.77 -1.23 -1.66
C LEU A 152 -16.16 -1.87 -1.72
N ILE A 153 -16.78 -2.18 -0.57
CA ILE A 153 -18.06 -2.89 -0.44
C ILE A 153 -19.08 -1.94 0.19
#